data_AF-D3QZU6-F1
#
_entry.id   AF-D3QZU6-F1
#
_cell.length_a   1.000
_cell.length_b   1.000
_cell.length_c   1.000
_cell.angle_alpha   90.00
_cell.angle_beta   90.00
_cell.angle_gamma   90.00
#
_symmetry.space_group_name_H-M   'P 1'
#
loop_
_entity.id
_entity.type
_entity.pdbx_description
1 polymer ?
#
loop_
_entity_poly.entity_id
_entity_poly.type
_entity_poly.pdbx_seq_one_letter_code
_entity_poly.pdbx_strand_id
1 'polypeptide(L)'
;MIKNKTADNKKYNEFMNWDNLLLLLRQSSFGQVKNIGGIRGSSPADSEGSDGSSPANLNGIQRAESVNAGDEGLAGDYQRILLSASFRRLQDKTQVFPLDSSDFVRTRLTHSLEVSSLAKRLGEMVGRLLGDMADQFVTPTSSQKAVISDLLLCAGLIHDIGNPPFGHYGETTIRLWFRQHLPKLTFKGCPLISVLSAAMREDLYNFDGNAQGLRVLTKLHFSAEGWGLNLPFSLLHILMKYPVSSLEVNSAAADITRHKLGYFMAEKDIFSKLINNLGTGIKVGRGVNLAESEAASDNQLTFLANMAIPRACRHPLTFLLEAADDIAYRTADIEDAFKKNKFNFDLLYKELRNFNSKNKYGYSEEQCDGYTELVKRLQMERRLASARKLPERDLYALQKWLDFLRDVLAKTVAKNFVVNYMAIMSGQWQSELSTGTIADPVLSALGAIAYKYVFHSRQIIKLELAANSIIGGLLDLFVPACVNFDTEEALDPVQQRLIDIISDNYIQCYRRCSRGRPESEKLYLRLLLVTDYISGMTDGYAKNLLNQLRG
;
A
#
# COMPACT_ATOMS: atom_id res chain seq x y z
N MET A 1 -39.01 1.24 -3.13
CA MET A 1 -39.73 2.43 -3.64
C MET A 1 -38.87 3.08 -4.71
N ILE A 2 -39.19 2.85 -5.99
CA ILE A 2 -38.53 3.51 -7.13
C ILE A 2 -39.63 4.28 -7.85
N LYS A 3 -39.65 5.61 -7.70
CA LYS A 3 -40.27 6.57 -8.63
C LYS A 3 -39.94 8.00 -8.20
N ASN A 4 -39.56 8.81 -9.20
CA ASN A 4 -39.44 10.27 -9.22
C ASN A 4 -38.25 10.94 -8.51
N LYS A 5 -37.12 11.04 -9.25
CA LYS A 5 -36.14 12.14 -9.13
C LYS A 5 -35.52 12.50 -10.50
N THR A 6 -36.35 12.77 -11.51
CA THR A 6 -35.89 13.16 -12.85
C THR A 6 -35.71 14.67 -13.04
N ALA A 7 -35.91 15.50 -12.02
CA ALA A 7 -35.86 16.97 -12.15
C ALA A 7 -34.55 17.64 -11.65
N ASP A 8 -33.70 16.96 -10.88
CA ASP A 8 -32.46 17.55 -10.33
C ASP A 8 -31.21 17.36 -11.21
N ASN A 9 -31.30 16.61 -12.31
CA ASN A 9 -30.14 16.24 -13.15
C ASN A 9 -29.48 17.41 -13.90
N LYS A 10 -30.05 18.62 -13.92
CA LYS A 10 -29.44 19.77 -14.62
C LYS A 10 -28.43 20.56 -13.77
N LYS A 11 -28.44 20.45 -12.44
CA LYS A 11 -27.44 21.11 -11.57
C LYS A 11 -26.22 20.23 -11.24
N TYR A 12 -26.27 18.94 -11.55
CA TYR A 12 -25.15 18.01 -11.36
C TYR A 12 -24.20 17.94 -12.56
N ASN A 13 -24.53 18.60 -13.68
CA ASN A 13 -23.70 18.58 -14.90
C ASN A 13 -22.40 19.40 -14.81
N GLU A 14 -22.15 20.15 -13.72
CA GLU A 14 -20.91 20.92 -13.54
C GLU A 14 -19.87 20.20 -12.67
N PHE A 15 -20.20 19.05 -12.07
CA PHE A 15 -19.26 18.23 -11.32
C PHE A 15 -19.40 16.76 -11.71
N MET A 16 -18.34 16.24 -12.34
CA MET A 16 -18.07 14.83 -12.71
C MET A 16 -18.46 14.37 -14.11
N ASN A 17 -17.46 14.12 -14.96
CA ASN A 17 -17.56 13.11 -16.01
C ASN A 17 -16.16 12.81 -16.58
N TRP A 18 -15.60 11.61 -16.33
CA TRP A 18 -14.47 10.97 -17.05
C TRP A 18 -13.10 11.60 -17.13
N ASP A 19 -12.94 12.93 -17.06
CA ASP A 19 -11.61 13.54 -17.00
C ASP A 19 -10.84 13.01 -15.78
N ASN A 20 -11.54 12.77 -14.66
CA ASN A 20 -10.97 12.09 -13.49
C ASN A 20 -10.57 10.64 -13.78
N LEU A 21 -11.32 9.87 -14.57
CA LEU A 21 -10.96 8.48 -14.86
C LEU A 21 -9.81 8.38 -15.88
N LEU A 22 -9.76 9.26 -16.86
CA LEU A 22 -8.58 9.42 -17.74
C LEU A 22 -7.35 9.87 -16.95
N LEU A 23 -7.51 10.71 -15.92
CA LEU A 23 -6.46 11.06 -14.97
C LEU A 23 -5.94 9.84 -14.18
N LEU A 24 -6.82 8.91 -13.78
CA LEU A 24 -6.45 7.65 -13.11
C LEU A 24 -5.77 6.64 -14.03
N LEU A 25 -6.01 6.73 -15.34
CA LEU A 25 -5.35 5.90 -16.35
C LEU A 25 -4.02 6.49 -16.83
N ARG A 26 -3.57 7.64 -16.30
CA ARG A 26 -2.26 8.20 -16.64
C ARG A 26 -1.17 7.24 -16.20
N GLN A 27 -0.58 6.55 -17.18
CA GLN A 27 0.50 5.59 -16.97
C GLN A 27 1.91 6.22 -17.01
N SER A 28 2.02 7.54 -16.89
CA SER A 28 3.34 8.18 -16.85
C SER A 28 4.18 7.63 -15.70
N SER A 29 5.42 7.28 -15.98
CA SER A 29 6.43 6.88 -14.98
C SER A 29 7.49 7.96 -14.83
N PHE A 30 8.31 7.88 -13.77
CA PHE A 30 9.32 8.91 -13.52
C PHE A 30 10.33 9.06 -14.68
N GLY A 31 10.72 7.96 -15.33
CA GLY A 31 11.61 7.99 -16.49
C GLY A 31 11.04 8.70 -17.72
N GLN A 32 9.71 8.80 -17.84
CA GLN A 32 9.03 9.46 -18.96
C GLN A 32 8.81 10.97 -18.73
N VAL A 33 8.83 11.43 -17.48
CA VAL A 33 8.67 12.86 -17.14
C VAL A 33 10.02 13.57 -17.26
N LYS A 34 10.44 13.89 -18.49
CA LYS A 34 11.52 14.86 -18.74
C LYS A 34 10.92 16.17 -19.25
N ASN A 35 11.10 17.26 -18.49
CA ASN A 35 10.71 18.65 -18.74
C ASN A 35 9.23 19.05 -18.56
N ILE A 36 8.87 19.43 -17.34
CA ILE A 36 7.90 20.52 -17.09
C ILE A 36 8.56 21.44 -16.06
N GLY A 37 9.34 22.42 -16.52
CA GLY A 37 10.06 23.31 -15.60
C GLY A 37 11.18 24.11 -16.26
N GLY A 38 10.89 24.81 -17.35
CA GLY A 38 11.75 25.86 -17.88
C GLY A 38 11.00 27.18 -17.80
N ILE A 39 11.16 27.91 -16.70
CA ILE A 39 10.82 29.34 -16.64
C ILE A 39 11.70 30.00 -17.71
N ARG A 40 11.08 30.53 -18.78
CA ARG A 40 11.77 31.34 -19.78
C ARG A 40 12.24 32.63 -19.12
N GLY A 41 13.44 32.61 -18.55
CA GLY A 41 14.22 33.79 -18.25
C GLY A 41 14.81 34.33 -19.55
N SER A 42 14.24 35.42 -20.05
CA SER A 42 14.81 36.22 -21.12
C SER A 42 16.07 36.93 -20.64
N SER A 43 17.21 36.72 -21.31
CA SER A 43 18.27 37.72 -21.40
C SER A 43 19.09 37.56 -22.68
N PRO A 44 19.69 38.66 -23.16
CA PRO A 44 20.00 38.87 -24.57
C PRO A 44 21.41 38.40 -24.96
N ALA A 45 21.61 38.45 -26.28
CA ALA A 45 22.79 38.11 -27.06
C ALA A 45 24.15 38.48 -26.44
N ASP A 46 25.17 37.66 -26.71
CA ASP A 46 26.41 38.12 -27.33
C ASP A 46 27.26 36.98 -27.95
N SER A 47 27.77 37.32 -29.13
CA SER A 47 28.84 36.85 -30.02
C SER A 47 29.70 35.58 -29.81
N GLU A 48 29.82 34.86 -30.94
CA GLU A 48 31.02 34.34 -31.66
C GLU A 48 32.06 33.42 -30.99
N GLY A 49 32.33 32.29 -31.67
CA GLY A 49 33.53 31.48 -31.50
C GLY A 49 33.40 30.06 -32.07
N SER A 50 33.95 29.84 -33.27
CA SER A 50 33.96 28.59 -34.06
C SER A 50 34.95 27.53 -33.59
N ASP A 51 34.65 26.27 -33.96
CA ASP A 51 35.50 25.07 -34.22
C ASP A 51 34.90 23.85 -33.50
N GLY A 52 34.57 22.70 -34.10
CA GLY A 52 34.82 22.15 -35.42
C GLY A 52 34.92 20.62 -35.29
N SER A 53 33.81 19.89 -35.49
CA SER A 53 33.82 18.51 -36.01
C SER A 53 32.40 18.04 -36.34
N SER A 54 32.28 17.49 -37.56
CA SER A 54 31.07 17.25 -38.35
C SER A 54 30.04 16.25 -37.82
N PRO A 55 28.80 16.29 -38.35
CA PRO A 55 27.61 15.75 -37.72
C PRO A 55 27.34 14.29 -38.15
N ALA A 56 27.16 13.40 -37.17
CA ALA A 56 26.59 12.08 -37.40
C ALA A 56 25.08 12.12 -37.14
N ASN A 57 24.30 12.20 -38.22
CA ASN A 57 22.91 11.75 -38.36
C ASN A 57 21.94 12.02 -37.18
N LEU A 58 21.42 13.25 -37.13
CA LEU A 58 20.22 13.63 -36.35
C LEU A 58 18.93 13.44 -37.18
N ASN A 59 18.71 12.25 -37.75
CA ASN A 59 17.44 11.89 -38.41
C ASN A 59 16.81 10.64 -37.77
N GLY A 60 16.74 10.64 -36.43
CA GLY A 60 16.09 9.58 -35.65
C GLY A 60 15.12 10.08 -34.56
N ILE A 61 14.82 11.38 -34.51
CA ILE A 61 13.99 11.98 -33.45
C ILE A 61 12.73 12.59 -34.06
N GLN A 62 11.90 11.74 -34.65
CA GLN A 62 10.47 11.97 -34.87
C GLN A 62 9.76 10.61 -34.80
N ARG A 63 9.86 9.96 -33.63
CA ARG A 63 9.05 8.77 -33.27
C ARG A 63 9.10 8.58 -31.75
N ALA A 64 8.43 9.46 -31.03
CA ALA A 64 8.20 9.27 -29.59
C ALA A 64 6.87 9.87 -29.08
N GLU A 65 5.90 10.12 -29.98
CA GLU A 65 4.52 10.49 -29.61
C GLU A 65 3.50 9.39 -29.95
N SER A 66 3.95 8.19 -30.33
CA SER A 66 3.07 7.09 -30.73
C SER A 66 3.58 5.71 -30.29
N VAL A 67 4.06 5.59 -29.06
CA VAL A 67 4.06 4.26 -28.41
C VAL A 67 2.66 4.06 -27.85
N ASN A 68 1.95 3.07 -28.39
CA ASN A 68 0.70 2.54 -27.84
C ASN A 68 0.90 2.17 -26.36
N ALA A 69 0.68 3.13 -25.47
CA ALA A 69 0.89 3.02 -24.02
C ALA A 69 -0.24 2.24 -23.30
N GLY A 70 -1.01 1.44 -24.03
CA GLY A 70 -2.16 0.70 -23.51
C GLY A 70 -1.81 -0.70 -22.99
N ASP A 71 -1.12 -1.50 -23.81
CA ASP A 71 -0.92 -2.94 -23.56
C ASP A 71 0.56 -3.35 -23.32
N GLU A 72 1.52 -2.77 -24.05
CA GLU A 72 2.94 -3.15 -23.89
C GLU A 72 3.56 -2.62 -22.58
N GLY A 73 3.05 -1.50 -22.05
CA GLY A 73 3.54 -0.87 -20.83
C GLY A 73 3.27 -1.72 -19.58
N LEU A 74 2.00 -2.06 -19.34
CA LEU A 74 1.60 -2.81 -18.14
C LEU A 74 2.05 -4.27 -18.16
N ALA A 75 2.11 -4.92 -19.33
CA ALA A 75 2.70 -6.25 -19.45
C ALA A 75 4.20 -6.22 -19.07
N GLY A 76 4.92 -5.19 -19.50
CA GLY A 76 6.29 -4.93 -19.07
C GLY A 76 6.39 -4.66 -17.57
N ASP A 77 5.48 -3.90 -16.98
CA ASP A 77 5.44 -3.61 -15.53
C ASP A 77 5.22 -4.89 -14.72
N TYR A 78 4.27 -5.72 -15.13
CA TYR A 78 4.00 -7.04 -14.54
C TYR A 78 5.26 -7.91 -14.54
N GLN A 79 5.96 -7.99 -15.69
CA GLN A 79 7.21 -8.74 -15.80
C GLN A 79 8.31 -8.16 -14.88
N ARG A 80 8.48 -6.83 -14.83
CA ARG A 80 9.45 -6.18 -13.93
C ARG A 80 9.16 -6.49 -12.46
N ILE A 81 7.88 -6.50 -12.07
CA ILE A 81 7.43 -6.86 -10.72
C ILE A 81 7.81 -8.31 -10.39
N LEU A 82 7.39 -9.27 -11.23
CA LEU A 82 7.64 -10.70 -11.02
C LEU A 82 9.14 -11.03 -10.93
N LEU A 83 9.95 -10.38 -11.75
CA LEU A 83 11.40 -10.58 -11.79
C LEU A 83 12.16 -9.77 -10.73
N SER A 84 11.49 -8.95 -9.91
CA SER A 84 12.15 -8.17 -8.88
C SER A 84 12.58 -9.04 -7.68
N ALA A 85 13.75 -8.72 -7.12
CA ALA A 85 14.21 -9.39 -5.90
C ALA A 85 13.26 -9.13 -4.72
N SER A 86 12.70 -7.91 -4.62
CA SER A 86 11.76 -7.53 -3.56
C SER A 86 10.48 -8.39 -3.58
N PHE A 87 9.94 -8.70 -4.76
CA PHE A 87 8.79 -9.60 -4.88
C PHE A 87 9.15 -11.05 -4.51
N ARG A 88 10.29 -11.57 -4.99
CA ARG A 88 10.75 -12.93 -4.62
C ARG A 88 10.94 -13.11 -3.11
N ARG A 89 11.40 -12.08 -2.40
CA ARG A 89 11.58 -12.14 -0.93
C ARG A 89 10.28 -12.40 -0.17
N LEU A 90 9.11 -12.12 -0.74
CA LEU A 90 7.81 -12.42 -0.11
C LEU A 90 7.61 -13.93 0.13
N GLN A 91 8.35 -14.80 -0.55
CA GLN A 91 8.30 -16.25 -0.34
C GLN A 91 8.78 -16.66 1.06
N ASP A 92 9.73 -15.94 1.63
CA ASP A 92 10.32 -16.24 2.95
C ASP A 92 9.91 -15.18 3.99
N LYS A 93 8.74 -14.56 3.79
CA LYS A 93 8.08 -13.72 4.79
C LYS A 93 6.80 -14.39 5.25
N THR A 94 6.67 -14.59 6.56
CA THR A 94 5.49 -15.19 7.15
C THR A 94 4.28 -14.25 7.01
N GLN A 95 3.12 -14.86 6.76
CA GLN A 95 1.84 -14.17 6.73
C GLN A 95 1.16 -14.27 8.11
N VAL A 96 0.42 -15.35 8.36
CA VAL A 96 -0.29 -15.59 9.64
C VAL A 96 0.33 -16.74 10.42
N PHE A 97 0.57 -17.89 9.79
CA PHE A 97 1.19 -19.01 10.46
C PHE A 97 2.71 -19.04 10.21
N PRO A 98 3.55 -19.00 11.24
CA PRO A 98 4.99 -19.02 11.06
C PRO A 98 5.56 -20.40 10.81
N LEU A 99 6.68 -20.43 10.08
CA LEU A 99 7.83 -21.33 10.27
C LEU A 99 7.47 -22.78 10.65
N ASP A 100 6.38 -23.28 10.10
CA ASP A 100 5.89 -24.63 10.32
C ASP A 100 6.57 -25.48 9.26
N SER A 101 7.07 -26.66 9.62
CA SER A 101 7.69 -27.60 8.67
C SER A 101 6.66 -28.26 7.73
N SER A 102 5.48 -27.66 7.59
CA SER A 102 4.37 -28.13 6.78
C SER A 102 4.33 -27.30 5.50
N ASP A 103 4.54 -27.95 4.36
CA ASP A 103 4.62 -27.35 3.01
C ASP A 103 3.32 -26.65 2.54
N PHE A 104 2.26 -26.66 3.36
CA PHE A 104 0.93 -26.15 3.03
C PHE A 104 0.64 -24.72 3.51
N VAL A 105 1.58 -24.04 4.17
CA VAL A 105 1.32 -22.70 4.74
C VAL A 105 1.51 -21.61 3.69
N ARG A 106 0.53 -20.72 3.57
CA ARG A 106 0.65 -19.53 2.72
C ARG A 106 1.77 -18.61 3.21
N THR A 107 2.59 -18.20 2.26
CA THR A 107 3.59 -17.14 2.40
C THR A 107 2.96 -15.82 1.94
N ARG A 108 3.60 -14.68 2.23
CA ARG A 108 3.14 -13.40 1.65
C ARG A 108 3.14 -13.43 0.12
N LEU A 109 4.03 -14.19 -0.51
CA LEU A 109 4.05 -14.35 -1.97
C LEU A 109 2.76 -15.00 -2.47
N THR A 110 2.35 -16.13 -1.87
CA THR A 110 1.13 -16.83 -2.28
C THR A 110 -0.12 -15.99 -2.00
N HIS A 111 -0.14 -15.24 -0.89
CA HIS A 111 -1.21 -14.27 -0.60
C HIS A 111 -1.29 -13.19 -1.67
N SER A 112 -0.18 -12.52 -2.00
CA SER A 112 -0.13 -11.52 -3.06
C SER A 112 -0.60 -12.05 -4.42
N LEU A 113 -0.34 -13.32 -4.75
CA LEU A 113 -0.85 -13.95 -5.96
C LEU A 113 -2.39 -14.12 -5.93
N GLU A 114 -2.94 -14.54 -4.80
CA GLU A 114 -4.39 -14.65 -4.60
C GLU A 114 -5.07 -13.27 -4.66
N VAL A 115 -4.51 -12.27 -3.97
CA VAL A 115 -4.98 -10.87 -4.00
C VAL A 115 -4.91 -10.31 -5.41
N SER A 116 -3.81 -10.53 -6.13
CA SER A 116 -3.64 -10.10 -7.53
C SER A 116 -4.72 -10.66 -8.45
N SER A 117 -4.99 -11.97 -8.36
CA SER A 117 -6.04 -12.62 -9.15
C SER A 117 -7.43 -12.05 -8.82
N LEU A 118 -7.74 -11.87 -7.55
CA LEU A 118 -9.03 -11.33 -7.12
C LEU A 118 -9.19 -9.85 -7.48
N ALA A 119 -8.15 -9.03 -7.32
CA ALA A 119 -8.15 -7.63 -7.67
C ALA A 119 -8.37 -7.43 -9.17
N LYS A 120 -7.68 -8.20 -10.03
CA LYS A 120 -7.92 -8.20 -11.48
C LYS A 120 -9.39 -8.50 -11.79
N ARG A 121 -9.92 -9.56 -11.20
CA ARG A 121 -11.32 -9.98 -11.37
C ARG A 121 -12.31 -8.89 -10.94
N LEU A 122 -12.05 -8.20 -9.82
CA LEU A 122 -12.86 -7.06 -9.39
C LEU A 122 -12.85 -5.92 -10.42
N GLY A 123 -11.68 -5.62 -11.00
CA GLY A 123 -11.54 -4.65 -12.09
C GLY A 123 -12.39 -5.02 -13.31
N GLU A 124 -12.35 -6.28 -13.75
CA GLU A 124 -13.17 -6.79 -14.85
C GLU A 124 -14.67 -6.73 -14.55
N MET A 125 -15.07 -7.02 -13.30
CA MET A 125 -16.47 -6.97 -12.87
C MET A 125 -17.00 -5.54 -12.85
N VAL A 126 -16.24 -4.60 -12.28
CA VAL A 126 -16.60 -3.18 -12.27
C VAL A 126 -16.64 -2.63 -13.70
N GLY A 127 -15.66 -2.97 -14.54
CA GLY A 127 -15.64 -2.55 -15.95
C GLY A 127 -16.85 -3.05 -16.76
N ARG A 128 -17.37 -4.24 -16.47
CA ARG A 128 -18.63 -4.74 -17.05
C ARG A 128 -19.84 -4.00 -16.50
N LEU A 129 -19.99 -3.92 -15.18
CA LEU A 129 -21.12 -3.27 -14.52
C LEU A 129 -21.27 -1.80 -14.93
N LEU A 130 -20.17 -1.07 -15.07
CA LEU A 130 -20.18 0.31 -15.57
C LEU A 130 -20.67 0.39 -17.03
N GLY A 131 -20.37 -0.61 -17.85
CA GLY A 131 -20.87 -0.68 -19.23
C GLY A 131 -22.35 -1.01 -19.32
N ASP A 132 -22.89 -1.79 -18.39
CA ASP A 132 -24.32 -2.10 -18.33
C ASP A 132 -25.16 -0.87 -17.89
N MET A 133 -24.51 0.15 -17.31
CA MET A 133 -25.14 1.41 -16.87
C MET A 133 -24.73 2.60 -17.76
N ALA A 134 -24.52 2.35 -19.05
CA ALA A 134 -24.10 3.37 -20.03
C ALA A 134 -24.99 4.62 -20.11
N ASP A 135 -26.27 4.49 -19.75
CA ASP A 135 -27.22 5.61 -19.74
C ASP A 135 -27.08 6.51 -18.49
N GLN A 136 -26.40 6.03 -17.44
CA GLN A 136 -26.24 6.72 -16.15
C GLN A 136 -24.80 7.20 -15.93
N PHE A 137 -23.85 6.50 -16.54
CA PHE A 137 -22.42 6.81 -16.48
C PHE A 137 -21.87 6.73 -17.90
N VAL A 138 -20.99 7.66 -18.26
CA VAL A 138 -20.15 7.43 -19.45
C VAL A 138 -19.38 6.12 -19.22
N THR A 139 -19.23 5.31 -20.27
CA THR A 139 -18.79 3.91 -20.18
C THR A 139 -17.31 3.78 -20.55
N PRO A 140 -16.49 3.00 -19.80
CA PRO A 140 -15.11 2.78 -20.20
C PRO A 140 -15.02 2.11 -21.55
N THR A 141 -14.09 2.55 -22.39
CA THR A 141 -13.75 1.82 -23.62
C THR A 141 -13.15 0.45 -23.25
N SER A 142 -13.19 -0.51 -24.17
CA SER A 142 -12.63 -1.85 -23.93
C SER A 142 -11.15 -1.80 -23.52
N SER A 143 -10.37 -0.88 -24.10
CA SER A 143 -8.97 -0.66 -23.72
C SER A 143 -8.83 -0.13 -22.28
N GLN A 144 -9.68 0.80 -21.86
CA GLN A 144 -9.66 1.30 -20.48
C GLN A 144 -10.04 0.21 -19.46
N LYS A 145 -10.99 -0.68 -19.80
CA LYS A 145 -11.34 -1.82 -18.95
C LYS A 145 -10.15 -2.76 -18.75
N ALA A 146 -9.40 -3.05 -19.82
CA ALA A 146 -8.19 -3.87 -19.76
C ALA A 146 -7.14 -3.23 -18.83
N VAL A 147 -6.83 -1.94 -19.05
CA VAL A 147 -5.88 -1.19 -18.21
C VAL A 147 -6.26 -1.22 -16.72
N ILE A 148 -7.54 -1.01 -16.37
CA ILE A 148 -8.00 -1.06 -14.98
C ILE A 148 -7.72 -2.44 -14.37
N SER A 149 -8.04 -3.50 -15.10
CA SER A 149 -7.85 -4.88 -14.63
C SER A 149 -6.37 -5.23 -14.45
N ASP A 150 -5.49 -4.74 -15.33
CA ASP A 150 -4.05 -5.01 -15.28
C ASP A 150 -3.32 -4.13 -14.25
N LEU A 151 -3.78 -2.91 -14.01
CA LEU A 151 -3.33 -2.11 -12.87
C LEU A 151 -3.65 -2.79 -11.54
N LEU A 152 -4.86 -3.32 -11.38
CA LEU A 152 -5.27 -4.06 -10.18
C LEU A 152 -4.51 -5.39 -10.02
N LEU A 153 -4.23 -6.08 -11.14
CA LEU A 153 -3.37 -7.26 -11.15
C LEU A 153 -1.99 -6.91 -10.57
N CYS A 154 -1.33 -5.89 -11.11
CA CYS A 154 -0.01 -5.47 -10.67
C CYS A 154 -0.04 -4.98 -9.22
N ALA A 155 -1.05 -4.19 -8.85
CA ALA A 155 -1.19 -3.64 -7.51
C ALA A 155 -1.35 -4.76 -6.47
N GLY A 156 -2.15 -5.80 -6.77
CA GLY A 156 -2.30 -6.94 -5.89
C GLY A 156 -1.01 -7.73 -5.67
N LEU A 157 -0.09 -7.79 -6.64
CA LEU A 157 1.22 -8.44 -6.44
C LEU A 157 2.09 -7.70 -5.42
N ILE A 158 2.06 -6.36 -5.45
CA ILE A 158 3.02 -5.53 -4.71
C ILE A 158 2.43 -4.82 -3.50
N HIS A 159 1.15 -5.04 -3.16
CA HIS A 159 0.49 -4.42 -2.00
C HIS A 159 1.26 -4.67 -0.70
N ASP A 160 1.88 -5.85 -0.57
CA ASP A 160 2.57 -6.30 0.63
C ASP A 160 4.10 -6.17 0.56
N ILE A 161 4.65 -5.54 -0.49
CA ILE A 161 6.09 -5.53 -0.80
C ILE A 161 6.95 -4.81 0.24
N GLY A 162 6.37 -3.88 1.00
CA GLY A 162 7.06 -3.07 1.99
C GLY A 162 7.06 -3.64 3.41
N ASN A 163 6.38 -4.75 3.67
CA ASN A 163 6.29 -5.30 5.03
C ASN A 163 7.67 -5.77 5.53
N PRO A 164 8.02 -5.49 6.81
CA PRO A 164 9.25 -5.99 7.42
C PRO A 164 9.19 -7.51 7.68
N PRO A 165 10.31 -8.15 8.07
CA PRO A 165 10.27 -9.49 8.65
C PRO A 165 9.23 -9.59 9.76
N PHE A 166 8.55 -10.72 9.88
CA PHE A 166 7.48 -10.97 10.85
C PHE A 166 6.26 -10.03 10.73
N GLY A 167 6.09 -9.35 9.60
CA GLY A 167 4.89 -8.57 9.28
C GLY A 167 4.57 -7.46 10.29
N HIS A 168 3.31 -7.40 10.75
CA HIS A 168 2.86 -6.39 11.72
C HIS A 168 3.62 -6.41 13.04
N TYR A 169 4.17 -7.56 13.46
CA TYR A 169 5.02 -7.64 14.64
C TYR A 169 6.37 -6.95 14.39
N GLY A 170 6.90 -7.06 13.18
CA GLY A 170 8.08 -6.31 12.78
C GLY A 170 7.84 -4.80 12.74
N GLU A 171 6.70 -4.37 12.19
CA GLU A 171 6.31 -2.95 12.21
C GLU A 171 6.24 -2.43 13.65
N THR A 172 5.53 -3.15 14.51
CA THR A 172 5.38 -2.83 15.93
C THR A 172 6.74 -2.75 16.62
N THR A 173 7.63 -3.71 16.37
CA THR A 173 8.98 -3.74 16.95
C THR A 173 9.79 -2.52 16.53
N ILE A 174 9.82 -2.17 15.24
CA ILE A 174 10.54 -1.00 14.72
C ILE A 174 10.02 0.28 15.40
N ARG A 175 8.70 0.46 15.44
CA ARG A 175 8.05 1.64 16.07
C ARG A 175 8.42 1.74 17.55
N LEU A 176 8.29 0.64 18.30
CA LEU A 176 8.58 0.60 19.74
C LEU A 176 10.07 0.87 20.00
N TRP A 177 10.95 0.27 19.21
CA TRP A 177 12.39 0.47 19.33
C TRP A 177 12.75 1.94 19.15
N PHE A 178 12.30 2.58 18.07
CA PHE A 178 12.57 4.01 17.85
C PHE A 178 12.00 4.89 18.95
N ARG A 179 10.77 4.65 19.42
CA ARG A 179 10.18 5.42 20.54
C ARG A 179 11.01 5.31 21.83
N GLN A 180 11.61 4.16 22.10
CA GLN A 180 12.38 3.90 23.32
C GLN A 180 13.84 4.36 23.23
N HIS A 181 14.45 4.35 22.05
CA HIS A 181 15.89 4.55 21.86
C HIS A 181 16.24 5.89 21.21
N LEU A 182 15.42 6.42 20.30
CA LEU A 182 15.70 7.68 19.60
C LEU A 182 15.96 8.86 20.56
N PRO A 183 15.23 9.03 21.69
CA PRO A 183 15.52 10.08 22.67
C PRO A 183 16.85 9.92 23.42
N LYS A 184 17.42 8.71 23.45
CA LYS A 184 18.65 8.37 24.20
C LYS A 184 19.91 8.47 23.35
N LEU A 185 19.75 8.46 22.02
CA LEU A 185 20.86 8.55 21.08
C LEU A 185 21.28 10.00 20.88
N THR A 186 22.57 10.22 20.68
CA THR A 186 23.15 11.54 20.42
C THR A 186 23.96 11.55 19.13
N PHE A 187 23.98 12.70 18.47
CA PHE A 187 24.83 13.00 17.32
C PHE A 187 25.58 14.30 17.60
N LYS A 188 26.93 14.25 17.57
CA LYS A 188 27.79 15.38 17.95
C LYS A 188 27.45 16.00 19.31
N GLY A 189 27.14 15.16 20.30
CA GLY A 189 26.74 15.57 21.65
C GLY A 189 25.31 16.11 21.78
N CYS A 190 24.58 16.30 20.69
CA CYS A 190 23.19 16.72 20.70
C CYS A 190 22.24 15.51 20.65
N PRO A 191 21.16 15.47 21.44
CA PRO A 191 20.13 14.44 21.32
C PRO A 191 19.59 14.35 19.88
N LEU A 192 19.43 13.14 19.33
CA LEU A 192 18.90 12.96 17.97
C LEU A 192 17.56 13.65 17.77
N ILE A 193 16.71 13.63 18.80
CA ILE A 193 15.42 14.30 18.80
C ILE A 193 15.51 15.80 18.61
N SER A 194 16.60 16.49 18.98
CA SER A 194 16.75 17.93 18.73
C SER A 194 17.30 18.24 17.34
N VAL A 195 17.99 17.28 16.70
CA VAL A 195 18.55 17.42 15.35
C VAL A 195 17.49 17.14 14.28
N LEU A 196 16.61 16.17 14.52
CA LEU A 196 15.56 15.74 13.60
C LEU A 196 14.33 16.67 13.67
N SER A 197 13.73 16.96 12.51
CA SER A 197 12.45 17.65 12.45
C SER A 197 11.31 16.78 13.01
N ALA A 198 10.18 17.40 13.36
CA ALA A 198 9.02 16.67 13.87
C ALA A 198 8.55 15.57 12.91
N ALA A 199 8.43 15.87 11.61
CA ALA A 199 8.02 14.89 10.60
C ALA A 199 8.99 13.70 10.50
N MET A 200 10.31 13.97 10.54
CA MET A 200 11.33 12.91 10.50
C MET A 200 11.26 11.98 11.72
N ARG A 201 10.95 12.52 12.90
CA ARG A 201 10.77 11.71 14.12
C ARG A 201 9.49 10.87 14.02
N GLU A 202 8.38 11.50 13.61
CA GLU A 202 7.09 10.80 13.48
C GLU A 202 7.11 9.72 12.40
N ASP A 203 7.89 9.88 11.33
CA ASP A 203 8.12 8.81 10.35
C ASP A 203 8.69 7.53 10.99
N LEU A 204 9.69 7.69 11.85
CA LEU A 204 10.34 6.56 12.53
C LEU A 204 9.42 5.95 13.61
N TYR A 205 8.68 6.79 14.33
CA TYR A 205 7.72 6.33 15.34
C TYR A 205 6.49 5.65 14.75
N ASN A 206 6.14 5.97 13.51
CA ASN A 206 4.97 5.45 12.81
C ASN A 206 5.35 4.64 11.56
N PHE A 207 6.55 4.03 11.55
CA PHE A 207 7.01 3.17 10.45
C PHE A 207 5.90 2.22 9.98
N ASP A 208 5.60 2.18 8.69
CA ASP A 208 4.49 1.39 8.15
C ASP A 208 4.90 0.73 6.83
N GLY A 209 4.50 -0.53 6.64
CA GLY A 209 4.79 -1.30 5.44
C GLY A 209 4.23 -0.68 4.17
N ASN A 210 3.13 0.10 4.24
CA ASN A 210 2.58 0.78 3.06
C ASN A 210 3.52 1.91 2.59
N ALA A 211 3.98 2.75 3.53
CA ALA A 211 4.96 3.80 3.25
C ALA A 211 6.30 3.22 2.78
N GLN A 212 6.74 2.13 3.41
CA GLN A 212 7.92 1.39 2.98
C GLN A 212 7.74 0.78 1.59
N GLY A 213 6.54 0.35 1.23
CA GLY A 213 6.21 -0.15 -0.11
C GLY A 213 6.49 0.90 -1.17
N LEU A 214 6.00 2.14 -0.99
CA LEU A 214 6.28 3.24 -1.90
C LEU A 214 7.80 3.49 -2.05
N ARG A 215 8.53 3.47 -0.94
CA ARG A 215 9.98 3.66 -0.93
C ARG A 215 10.74 2.52 -1.64
N VAL A 216 10.34 1.26 -1.42
CA VAL A 216 10.90 0.08 -2.09
C VAL A 216 10.74 0.21 -3.61
N LEU A 217 9.54 0.57 -4.06
CA LEU A 217 9.19 0.62 -5.48
C LEU A 217 9.84 1.79 -6.22
N THR A 218 10.09 2.92 -5.54
CA THR A 218 10.56 4.16 -6.17
C THR A 218 12.06 4.43 -5.96
N LYS A 219 12.68 3.85 -4.93
CA LYS A 219 14.08 4.16 -4.58
C LYS A 219 14.99 2.96 -4.37
N LEU A 220 14.52 1.91 -3.70
CA LEU A 220 15.39 0.84 -3.22
C LEU A 220 15.63 -0.27 -4.24
N HIS A 221 14.76 -0.42 -5.24
CA HIS A 221 15.07 -1.30 -6.35
C HIS A 221 16.20 -0.71 -7.20
N PHE A 222 17.27 -1.47 -7.40
CA PHE A 222 18.40 -1.00 -8.20
C PHE A 222 17.98 -0.80 -9.64
N SER A 223 18.13 0.42 -10.14
CA SER A 223 18.11 0.74 -11.56
C SER A 223 19.21 1.75 -11.86
N ALA A 224 19.84 1.63 -13.03
CA ALA A 224 20.96 2.50 -13.43
C ALA A 224 20.61 3.99 -13.37
N GLU A 225 19.33 4.30 -13.56
CA GLU A 225 18.79 5.67 -13.57
C GLU A 225 18.27 6.14 -12.21
N GLY A 226 18.18 5.24 -11.22
CA GLY A 226 17.72 5.54 -9.85
C GLY A 226 16.20 5.67 -9.68
N TRP A 227 15.39 5.21 -10.62
CA TRP A 227 13.92 5.32 -10.54
C TRP A 227 13.21 4.15 -9.84
N GLY A 228 13.95 3.32 -9.11
CA GLY A 228 13.38 2.10 -8.54
C GLY A 228 12.96 1.14 -9.66
N LEU A 229 11.73 0.61 -9.58
CA LEU A 229 11.11 -0.21 -10.62
C LEU A 229 10.50 0.61 -11.77
N ASN A 230 10.52 1.95 -11.67
CA ASN A 230 9.95 2.88 -12.64
C ASN A 230 8.51 2.51 -13.06
N LEU A 231 7.66 2.27 -12.07
CA LEU A 231 6.24 1.93 -12.27
C LEU A 231 5.40 3.19 -12.57
N PRO A 232 4.24 3.04 -13.24
CA PRO A 232 3.37 4.16 -13.56
C PRO A 232 2.79 4.80 -12.30
N PHE A 233 2.52 6.11 -12.36
CA PHE A 233 1.98 6.87 -11.23
C PHE A 233 0.65 6.33 -10.73
N SER A 234 -0.23 5.88 -11.64
CA SER A 234 -1.49 5.23 -11.29
C SER A 234 -1.25 4.02 -10.38
N LEU A 235 -0.36 3.10 -10.76
CA LEU A 235 -0.02 1.93 -9.96
C LEU A 235 0.55 2.30 -8.59
N LEU A 236 1.46 3.27 -8.53
CA LEU A 236 2.03 3.73 -7.26
C LEU A 236 0.96 4.34 -6.33
N HIS A 237 0.03 5.11 -6.87
CA HIS A 237 -1.03 5.76 -6.08
C HIS A 237 -2.13 4.78 -5.63
N ILE A 238 -2.38 3.68 -6.38
CA ILE A 238 -3.28 2.60 -5.95
C ILE A 238 -2.79 1.92 -4.67
N LEU A 239 -1.48 1.85 -4.47
CA LEU A 239 -0.87 1.26 -3.28
C LEU A 239 -0.93 2.20 -2.07
N MET A 240 -1.20 3.49 -2.29
CA MET A 240 -1.30 4.48 -1.23
C MET A 240 -2.67 4.41 -0.55
N LYS A 241 -2.85 3.39 0.29
CA LYS A 241 -4.04 3.21 1.15
C LYS A 241 -4.30 4.44 2.04
N TYR A 242 -3.24 5.11 2.47
CA TYR A 242 -3.30 6.24 3.40
C TYR A 242 -2.58 7.45 2.79
N PRO A 243 -3.23 8.37 2.07
CA PRO A 243 -2.55 9.50 1.40
C PRO A 243 -2.20 10.65 2.37
N VAL A 244 -1.54 10.35 3.48
CA VAL A 244 -1.20 11.31 4.56
C VAL A 244 0.24 11.22 5.02
N SER A 245 0.75 12.34 5.55
CA SER A 245 2.07 12.40 6.18
C SER A 245 2.05 11.84 7.61
N SER A 246 3.23 11.58 8.18
CA SER A 246 3.38 11.13 9.57
C SER A 246 2.84 12.10 10.61
N LEU A 247 2.79 13.40 10.31
CA LEU A 247 2.22 14.41 11.19
C LEU A 247 0.69 14.33 11.30
N GLU A 248 0.03 13.67 10.35
CA GLU A 248 -1.43 13.60 10.28
C GLU A 248 -1.99 12.26 10.78
N VAL A 249 -1.09 11.29 11.03
CA VAL A 249 -1.43 9.94 11.48
C VAL A 249 -2.17 10.01 12.81
N ASN A 250 -3.37 9.43 12.83
CA ASN A 250 -4.22 9.29 13.98
C ASN A 250 -5.12 8.06 13.81
N SER A 251 -4.78 6.97 14.50
CA SER A 251 -5.55 5.72 14.47
C SER A 251 -6.94 5.82 15.09
N ALA A 252 -7.22 6.87 15.86
CA ALA A 252 -8.54 7.13 16.45
C ALA A 252 -9.40 8.08 15.60
N ALA A 253 -8.90 8.57 14.46
CA ALA A 253 -9.67 9.44 13.58
C ALA A 253 -10.86 8.69 12.94
N ALA A 254 -11.99 9.37 12.74
CA ALA A 254 -13.10 8.82 11.97
C ALA A 254 -12.75 8.63 10.48
N ASP A 255 -11.86 9.47 9.97
CA ASP A 255 -11.29 9.39 8.62
C ASP A 255 -10.23 8.28 8.57
N ILE A 256 -10.56 7.15 7.94
CA ILE A 256 -9.70 5.96 7.88
C ILE A 256 -8.40 6.22 7.11
N THR A 257 -8.36 7.22 6.24
CA THR A 257 -7.14 7.59 5.50
C THR A 257 -6.03 8.09 6.41
N ARG A 258 -6.36 8.47 7.64
CA ARG A 258 -5.41 8.97 8.65
C ARG A 258 -4.89 7.90 9.59
N HIS A 259 -5.36 6.65 9.49
CA HIS A 259 -5.05 5.63 10.48
C HIS A 259 -3.58 5.20 10.51
N LYS A 260 -2.91 5.29 9.36
CA LYS A 260 -1.53 4.82 9.17
C LYS A 260 -0.74 5.77 8.27
N LEU A 261 0.58 5.60 8.28
CA LEU A 261 1.50 6.40 7.47
C LEU A 261 1.42 6.02 5.99
N GLY A 262 1.30 7.03 5.13
CA GLY A 262 1.24 6.85 3.68
C GLY A 262 2.56 6.86 2.95
N TYR A 263 3.42 7.80 3.33
CA TYR A 263 4.70 8.06 2.72
C TYR A 263 5.61 8.68 3.77
N PHE A 264 6.91 8.37 3.72
CA PHE A 264 7.87 9.05 4.57
C PHE A 264 8.15 10.44 4.02
N MET A 265 8.66 11.34 4.87
CA MET A 265 9.14 12.65 4.47
C MET A 265 10.17 12.57 3.33
N ALA A 266 11.00 11.52 3.29
CA ALA A 266 11.90 11.25 2.18
C ALA A 266 11.19 11.11 0.81
N GLU A 267 9.92 10.71 0.79
CA GLU A 267 9.09 10.50 -0.41
C GLU A 267 8.09 11.63 -0.66
N LYS A 268 8.15 12.75 0.09
CA LYS A 268 7.23 13.90 -0.08
C LYS A 268 7.18 14.42 -1.53
N ASP A 269 8.33 14.51 -2.19
CA ASP A 269 8.41 15.01 -3.58
C ASP A 269 7.76 14.03 -4.57
N ILE A 270 7.90 12.72 -4.32
CA ILE A 270 7.27 11.66 -5.10
C ILE A 270 5.76 11.74 -4.91
N PHE A 271 5.28 11.79 -3.67
CA PHE A 271 3.86 11.97 -3.37
C PHE A 271 3.28 13.20 -4.05
N SER A 272 3.95 14.34 -3.96
CA SER A 272 3.51 15.59 -4.61
C SER A 272 3.41 15.44 -6.14
N LYS A 273 4.35 14.72 -6.77
CA LYS A 273 4.26 14.41 -8.21
C LYS A 273 3.08 13.49 -8.52
N LEU A 274 2.84 12.46 -7.72
CA LEU A 274 1.72 11.52 -7.92
C LEU A 274 0.38 12.28 -7.91
N ILE A 275 0.13 13.06 -6.86
CA ILE A 275 -1.16 13.74 -6.69
C ILE A 275 -1.41 14.82 -7.74
N ASN A 276 -0.36 15.52 -8.18
CA ASN A 276 -0.47 16.55 -9.21
C ASN A 276 -0.71 15.95 -10.60
N ASN A 277 -0.04 14.84 -10.92
CA ASN A 277 -0.19 14.19 -12.22
C ASN A 277 -1.53 13.45 -12.36
N LEU A 278 -2.05 12.90 -11.26
CA LEU A 278 -3.31 12.15 -11.22
C LEU A 278 -4.51 13.03 -10.84
N GLY A 279 -4.30 14.30 -10.52
CA GLY A 279 -5.37 15.21 -10.12
C GLY A 279 -6.07 14.83 -8.81
N THR A 280 -5.41 14.05 -7.93
CA THR A 280 -5.97 13.59 -6.66
C THR A 280 -5.69 14.55 -5.49
N GLY A 281 -4.92 15.62 -5.74
CA GLY A 281 -4.68 16.68 -4.76
C GLY A 281 -5.95 17.48 -4.46
N ILE A 282 -6.30 17.59 -3.18
CA ILE A 282 -7.39 18.43 -2.69
C ILE A 282 -6.84 19.85 -2.57
N LYS A 283 -7.35 20.77 -3.40
CA LYS A 283 -7.15 22.20 -3.16
C LYS A 283 -7.88 22.55 -1.86
N VAL A 284 -7.15 22.72 -0.76
CA VAL A 284 -7.74 23.21 0.49
C VAL A 284 -8.15 24.67 0.23
N GLY A 285 -9.40 24.88 -0.15
CA GLY A 285 -10.04 26.18 -0.04
C GLY A 285 -9.97 26.58 1.43
N ARG A 286 -9.25 27.66 1.74
CA ARG A 286 -9.25 28.24 3.08
C ARG A 286 -10.72 28.47 3.49
N GLY A 287 -11.16 27.80 4.55
CA GLY A 287 -12.23 28.29 5.42
C GLY A 287 -11.75 29.52 6.22
N VAL A 288 -11.15 30.50 5.53
CA VAL A 288 -10.95 31.84 6.05
C VAL A 288 -12.06 32.64 5.38
N ASN A 289 -13.01 33.11 6.19
CA ASN A 289 -13.95 34.14 5.74
C ASN A 289 -13.12 35.30 5.15
N LEU A 290 -13.15 35.47 3.83
CA LEU A 290 -12.55 36.59 3.11
C LEU A 290 -13.34 37.90 3.30
N ALA A 291 -14.04 38.03 4.44
CA ALA A 291 -14.73 39.25 4.82
C ALA A 291 -13.98 40.05 5.91
N GLU A 292 -12.95 39.49 6.55
CA GLU A 292 -12.22 40.19 7.61
C GLU A 292 -10.72 39.82 7.60
N SER A 293 -9.96 40.30 6.61
CA SER A 293 -8.49 40.40 6.70
C SER A 293 -7.94 41.13 5.48
N GLU A 294 -7.96 42.46 5.51
CA GLU A 294 -7.19 43.32 4.60
C GLU A 294 -5.71 43.48 5.03
N ALA A 295 -5.16 42.56 5.84
CA ALA A 295 -3.87 42.78 6.51
C ALA A 295 -2.86 41.61 6.46
N ALA A 296 -3.03 40.62 5.58
CA ALA A 296 -2.00 39.58 5.39
C ALA A 296 -1.13 39.90 4.17
N SER A 297 0.16 40.14 4.38
CA SER A 297 1.12 40.39 3.30
C SER A 297 1.34 39.14 2.44
N ASP A 298 1.62 39.32 1.14
CA ASP A 298 1.83 38.24 0.14
C ASP A 298 2.87 37.19 0.58
N ASN A 299 3.86 37.58 1.38
CA ASN A 299 4.87 36.68 1.91
C ASN A 299 4.32 35.70 2.97
N GLN A 300 3.32 36.09 3.77
CA GLN A 300 2.68 35.18 4.74
C GLN A 300 1.72 34.21 4.05
N LEU A 301 1.01 34.65 3.01
CA LEU A 301 0.18 33.79 2.17
C LEU A 301 1.04 32.73 1.44
N THR A 302 2.18 33.14 0.90
CA THR A 302 3.15 32.25 0.23
C THR A 302 3.83 31.28 1.22
N PHE A 303 4.18 31.76 2.42
CA PHE A 303 4.74 30.93 3.50
C PHE A 303 3.75 29.87 3.99
N LEU A 304 2.48 30.24 4.18
CA LEU A 304 1.42 29.32 4.60
C LEU A 304 1.00 28.35 3.47
N ALA A 305 1.05 28.78 2.20
CA ALA A 305 0.84 27.90 1.04
C ALA A 305 1.96 26.85 0.92
N ASN A 306 3.20 27.22 1.25
CA ASN A 306 4.34 26.30 1.29
C ASN A 306 4.33 25.35 2.52
N MET A 307 3.59 25.70 3.58
CA MET A 307 3.34 24.82 4.74
C MET A 307 2.09 23.96 4.60
N ALA A 308 1.21 24.22 3.63
CA ALA A 308 0.02 23.41 3.43
C ALA A 308 0.45 21.99 3.00
N ILE A 309 0.29 21.02 3.90
CA ILE A 309 0.48 19.61 3.57
C ILE A 309 -0.55 19.29 2.48
N PRO A 310 -0.13 18.83 1.29
CA PRO A 310 -1.06 18.50 0.22
C PRO A 310 -1.96 17.37 0.69
N ARG A 311 -3.22 17.67 0.98
CA ARG A 311 -4.21 16.63 1.29
C ARG A 311 -4.60 16.00 -0.04
N ALA A 312 -4.70 14.67 -0.10
CA ALA A 312 -5.08 13.98 -1.32
C ALA A 312 -6.20 12.97 -1.07
N CYS A 313 -7.04 12.79 -2.09
CA CYS A 313 -8.00 11.70 -2.11
C CYS A 313 -7.28 10.39 -2.47
N ARG A 314 -7.81 9.26 -2.00
CA ARG A 314 -7.32 7.94 -2.43
C ARG A 314 -7.55 7.73 -3.93
N HIS A 315 -6.69 6.92 -4.57
CA HIS A 315 -7.01 6.41 -5.89
C HIS A 315 -8.30 5.57 -5.81
N PRO A 316 -9.30 5.73 -6.69
CA PRO A 316 -10.50 4.88 -6.70
C PRO A 316 -10.22 3.38 -6.76
N LEU A 317 -9.22 2.95 -7.52
CA LEU A 317 -8.85 1.52 -7.56
C LEU A 317 -8.23 1.00 -6.25
N THR A 318 -7.81 1.87 -5.31
CA THR A 318 -7.35 1.47 -3.97
C THR A 318 -8.45 0.71 -3.23
N PHE A 319 -9.71 1.15 -3.37
CA PHE A 319 -10.86 0.51 -2.72
C PHE A 319 -11.08 -0.93 -3.19
N LEU A 320 -10.85 -1.18 -4.49
CA LEU A 320 -10.94 -2.53 -5.04
C LEU A 320 -9.77 -3.40 -4.60
N LEU A 321 -8.56 -2.83 -4.52
CA LEU A 321 -7.39 -3.53 -3.99
C LEU A 321 -7.60 -3.92 -2.51
N GLU A 322 -8.05 -2.99 -1.67
CA GLU A 322 -8.36 -3.24 -0.25
C GLU A 322 -9.42 -4.34 -0.11
N ALA A 323 -10.51 -4.27 -0.89
CA ALA A 323 -11.54 -5.30 -0.85
C ALA A 323 -11.03 -6.68 -1.31
N ALA A 324 -10.13 -6.73 -2.30
CA ALA A 324 -9.49 -7.98 -2.72
C ALA A 324 -8.60 -8.56 -1.61
N ASP A 325 -7.78 -7.71 -0.99
CA ASP A 325 -6.90 -8.07 0.12
C ASP A 325 -7.70 -8.64 1.30
N ASP A 326 -8.76 -7.95 1.74
CA ASP A 326 -9.62 -8.39 2.83
C ASP A 326 -10.32 -9.73 2.55
N ILE A 327 -10.89 -9.92 1.36
CA ILE A 327 -11.58 -11.16 0.99
C ILE A 327 -10.58 -12.33 0.93
N ALA A 328 -9.43 -12.14 0.30
CA ALA A 328 -8.40 -13.18 0.19
C ALA A 328 -7.89 -13.55 1.59
N TYR A 329 -7.50 -12.55 2.38
CA TYR A 329 -6.96 -12.73 3.72
C TYR A 329 -7.91 -13.48 4.65
N ARG A 330 -9.17 -13.00 4.78
CA ARG A 330 -10.15 -13.59 5.72
C ARG A 330 -10.54 -15.01 5.36
N THR A 331 -10.57 -15.35 4.07
CA THR A 331 -10.95 -16.70 3.62
C THR A 331 -9.78 -17.68 3.71
N ALA A 332 -8.57 -17.25 3.37
CA ALA A 332 -7.36 -18.04 3.48
C ALA A 332 -7.04 -18.42 4.94
N ASP A 333 -7.16 -17.47 5.87
CA ASP A 333 -6.91 -17.71 7.30
C ASP A 333 -7.80 -18.80 7.87
N ILE A 334 -9.08 -18.83 7.47
CA ILE A 334 -10.04 -19.84 7.92
C ILE A 334 -9.72 -21.21 7.33
N GLU A 335 -9.33 -21.26 6.05
CA GLU A 335 -8.90 -22.50 5.40
C GLU A 335 -7.66 -23.09 6.09
N ASP A 336 -6.64 -22.26 6.31
CA ASP A 336 -5.37 -22.68 6.91
C ASP A 336 -5.56 -23.09 8.38
N ALA A 337 -6.38 -22.35 9.13
CA ALA A 337 -6.72 -22.70 10.51
C ALA A 337 -7.44 -24.05 10.61
N PHE A 338 -8.34 -24.33 9.66
CA PHE A 338 -9.03 -25.62 9.59
C PHE A 338 -8.06 -26.77 9.29
N LYS A 339 -7.19 -26.61 8.28
CA LYS A 339 -6.15 -27.61 7.93
C LYS A 339 -5.20 -27.88 9.09
N LYS A 340 -4.90 -26.86 9.90
CA LYS A 340 -4.09 -26.97 11.12
C LYS A 340 -4.85 -27.47 12.35
N ASN A 341 -6.07 -27.95 12.18
CA ASN A 341 -6.93 -28.47 13.25
C ASN A 341 -7.13 -27.47 14.41
N LYS A 342 -7.11 -26.15 14.14
CA LYS A 342 -7.40 -25.13 15.16
C LYS A 342 -8.86 -25.15 15.58
N PHE A 343 -9.74 -25.57 14.67
CA PHE A 343 -11.14 -25.88 14.92
C PHE A 343 -11.61 -26.93 13.92
N ASN A 344 -12.71 -27.61 14.23
CA ASN A 344 -13.38 -28.54 13.33
C ASN A 344 -14.63 -27.91 12.70
N PHE A 345 -15.29 -28.64 11.79
CA PHE A 345 -16.45 -28.14 11.06
C PHE A 345 -17.59 -27.73 11.99
N ASP A 346 -17.90 -28.56 12.98
CA ASP A 346 -19.03 -28.33 13.88
C ASP A 346 -18.82 -27.09 14.74
N LEU A 347 -17.58 -26.85 15.20
CA LEU A 347 -17.22 -25.63 15.91
C LEU A 347 -17.29 -24.40 15.00
N LEU A 348 -16.75 -24.46 13.78
CA LEU A 348 -16.83 -23.36 12.81
C LEU A 348 -18.29 -22.98 12.54
N TYR A 349 -19.14 -23.97 12.22
CA TYR A 349 -20.54 -23.75 11.92
C TYR A 349 -21.30 -23.16 13.12
N LYS A 350 -21.00 -23.63 14.34
CA LYS A 350 -21.56 -23.09 15.57
C LYS A 350 -21.18 -21.62 15.78
N GLU A 351 -19.92 -21.27 15.60
CA GLU A 351 -19.44 -19.89 15.76
C GLU A 351 -20.09 -18.94 14.73
N LEU A 352 -20.16 -19.36 13.46
CA LEU A 352 -20.85 -18.60 12.42
C LEU A 352 -22.33 -18.39 12.76
N ARG A 353 -23.06 -19.43 13.18
CA ARG A 353 -24.46 -19.27 13.60
C ARG A 353 -24.63 -18.35 14.81
N ASN A 354 -23.72 -18.43 15.77
CA ASN A 354 -23.79 -17.61 16.98
C ASN A 354 -23.48 -16.14 16.70
N PHE A 355 -22.65 -15.84 15.70
CA PHE A 355 -22.32 -14.45 15.32
C PHE A 355 -23.58 -13.65 14.97
N ASN A 356 -24.52 -14.25 14.22
CA ASN A 356 -25.77 -13.59 13.84
C ASN A 356 -26.78 -13.47 14.99
N SER A 357 -26.73 -14.38 15.97
CA SER A 357 -27.79 -14.59 16.96
C SER A 357 -28.07 -13.43 17.93
N LYS A 358 -27.27 -12.35 17.90
CA LYS A 358 -27.32 -11.29 18.92
C LYS A 358 -27.60 -9.88 18.38
N ASN A 359 -27.74 -9.68 17.06
CA ASN A 359 -27.68 -8.37 16.38
C ASN A 359 -26.73 -7.37 17.10
N LYS A 360 -25.59 -7.90 17.57
CA LYS A 360 -24.69 -7.18 18.49
C LYS A 360 -23.98 -6.02 17.78
N TYR A 361 -23.98 -6.06 16.46
CA TYR A 361 -23.19 -5.23 15.57
C TYR A 361 -24.04 -4.21 14.80
N GLY A 362 -25.36 -4.14 15.07
CA GLY A 362 -26.24 -3.13 14.46
C GLY A 362 -26.47 -3.32 12.95
N TYR A 363 -26.40 -4.57 12.46
CA TYR A 363 -26.63 -4.87 11.06
C TYR A 363 -28.12 -4.77 10.70
N SER A 364 -28.41 -4.42 9.44
CA SER A 364 -29.78 -4.40 8.93
C SER A 364 -30.37 -5.81 8.82
N GLU A 365 -31.70 -5.91 8.74
CA GLU A 365 -32.39 -7.19 8.55
C GLU A 365 -31.93 -7.90 7.27
N GLU A 366 -31.79 -7.16 6.16
CA GLU A 366 -31.27 -7.67 4.89
C GLU A 366 -29.85 -8.25 5.03
N GLN A 367 -28.97 -7.59 5.78
CA GLN A 367 -27.62 -8.08 6.06
C GLN A 367 -27.65 -9.38 6.88
N CYS A 368 -28.51 -9.45 7.89
CA CYS A 368 -28.65 -10.62 8.76
C CYS A 368 -29.24 -11.83 8.01
N ASP A 369 -30.21 -11.59 7.12
CA ASP A 369 -30.82 -12.61 6.28
C ASP A 369 -29.83 -13.15 5.24
N GLY A 370 -29.15 -12.24 4.54
CA GLY A 370 -28.09 -12.60 3.59
C GLY A 370 -26.98 -13.42 4.25
N TYR A 371 -26.51 -12.97 5.43
CA TYR A 371 -25.53 -13.72 6.22
C TYR A 371 -26.03 -15.13 6.57
N THR A 372 -27.28 -15.25 7.02
CA THR A 372 -27.88 -16.54 7.39
C THR A 372 -27.88 -17.51 6.22
N GLU A 373 -28.21 -17.04 5.02
CA GLU A 373 -28.23 -17.88 3.82
C GLU A 373 -26.82 -18.34 3.42
N LEU A 374 -25.83 -17.44 3.51
CA LEU A 374 -24.43 -17.79 3.27
C LEU A 374 -23.92 -18.84 4.27
N VAL A 375 -24.32 -18.78 5.54
CA VAL A 375 -23.97 -19.79 6.55
C VAL A 375 -24.70 -21.11 6.31
N LYS A 376 -25.98 -21.09 5.91
CA LYS A 376 -26.72 -22.32 5.55
C LYS A 376 -26.05 -23.06 4.40
N ARG A 377 -25.47 -22.33 3.43
CA ARG A 377 -24.76 -22.93 2.29
C ARG A 377 -23.60 -23.83 2.73
N LEU A 378 -22.85 -23.47 3.79
CA LEU A 378 -21.77 -24.31 4.32
C LEU A 378 -22.28 -25.71 4.73
N GLN A 379 -23.44 -25.76 5.42
CA GLN A 379 -24.03 -27.04 5.82
C GLN A 379 -24.52 -27.84 4.61
N MET A 380 -25.04 -27.17 3.57
CA MET A 380 -25.42 -27.80 2.32
C MET A 380 -24.20 -28.48 1.66
N GLU A 381 -23.05 -27.80 1.56
CA GLU A 381 -21.84 -28.37 0.97
C GLU A 381 -21.39 -29.65 1.71
N ARG A 382 -21.49 -29.68 3.05
CA ARG A 382 -21.18 -30.89 3.84
C ARG A 382 -22.13 -32.05 3.56
N ARG A 383 -23.44 -31.76 3.37
CA ARG A 383 -24.43 -32.79 2.99
C ARG A 383 -24.13 -33.35 1.60
N LEU A 384 -23.80 -32.50 0.63
CA LEU A 384 -23.42 -32.90 -0.72
C LEU A 384 -22.15 -33.76 -0.74
N ALA A 385 -21.12 -33.35 0.02
CA ALA A 385 -19.89 -34.12 0.17
C ALA A 385 -20.14 -35.50 0.80
N SER A 386 -21.02 -35.56 1.80
CA SER A 386 -21.43 -36.81 2.46
C SER A 386 -22.19 -37.73 1.52
N ALA A 387 -23.14 -37.21 0.75
CA ALA A 387 -23.90 -37.98 -0.24
C ALA A 387 -22.99 -38.59 -1.32
N ARG A 388 -21.93 -37.87 -1.69
CA ARG A 388 -20.90 -38.33 -2.65
C ARG A 388 -19.83 -39.24 -2.03
N LYS A 389 -19.89 -39.52 -0.71
CA LYS A 389 -18.91 -40.32 0.03
C LYS A 389 -17.46 -39.86 -0.17
N LEU A 390 -17.25 -38.55 -0.26
CA LEU A 390 -15.90 -38.00 -0.46
C LEU A 390 -15.02 -38.20 0.79
N PRO A 391 -13.73 -38.53 0.62
CA PRO A 391 -12.77 -38.47 1.72
C PRO A 391 -12.63 -37.02 2.19
N GLU A 392 -12.30 -36.81 3.48
CA GLU A 392 -12.14 -35.47 4.07
C GLU A 392 -13.31 -34.51 3.78
N ARG A 393 -14.54 -35.04 3.79
CA ARG A 393 -15.78 -34.33 3.43
C ARG A 393 -15.92 -32.92 4.04
N ASP A 394 -15.41 -32.72 5.26
CA ASP A 394 -15.52 -31.45 5.98
C ASP A 394 -14.57 -30.40 5.41
N LEU A 395 -13.34 -30.79 5.03
CA LEU A 395 -12.39 -29.93 4.33
C LEU A 395 -12.90 -29.60 2.92
N TYR A 396 -13.38 -30.60 2.18
CA TYR A 396 -13.95 -30.38 0.86
C TYR A 396 -15.14 -29.41 0.91
N ALA A 397 -16.05 -29.59 1.88
CA ALA A 397 -17.20 -28.72 2.07
C ALA A 397 -16.79 -27.28 2.41
N LEU A 398 -15.80 -27.12 3.28
CA LEU A 398 -15.23 -25.81 3.61
C LEU A 398 -14.66 -25.14 2.36
N GLN A 399 -13.82 -25.83 1.59
CA GLN A 399 -13.19 -25.26 0.39
C GLN A 399 -14.24 -24.84 -0.65
N LYS A 400 -15.25 -25.68 -0.92
CA LYS A 400 -16.34 -25.32 -1.84
C LYS A 400 -17.17 -24.14 -1.34
N TRP A 401 -17.42 -24.08 -0.03
CA TRP A 401 -18.11 -22.94 0.56
C TRP A 401 -17.28 -21.65 0.48
N LEU A 402 -15.96 -21.71 0.73
CA LEU A 402 -15.06 -20.57 0.62
C LEU A 402 -14.96 -20.07 -0.82
N ASP A 403 -14.87 -20.97 -1.82
CA ASP A 403 -14.88 -20.60 -3.23
C ASP A 403 -16.17 -19.88 -3.63
N PHE A 404 -17.32 -20.42 -3.22
CA PHE A 404 -18.62 -19.78 -3.40
C PHE A 404 -18.68 -18.42 -2.70
N LEU A 405 -18.18 -18.35 -1.47
CA LEU A 405 -18.20 -17.13 -0.68
C LEU A 405 -17.35 -16.04 -1.32
N ARG A 406 -16.12 -16.34 -1.75
CA ARG A 406 -15.25 -15.41 -2.49
C ARG A 406 -15.95 -14.84 -3.71
N ASP A 407 -16.68 -15.68 -4.47
CA ASP A 407 -17.44 -15.22 -5.63
C ASP A 407 -18.56 -14.24 -5.25
N VAL A 408 -19.37 -14.57 -4.23
CA VAL A 408 -20.45 -13.71 -3.75
C VAL A 408 -19.90 -12.39 -3.19
N LEU A 409 -18.87 -12.44 -2.36
CA LEU A 409 -18.25 -11.25 -1.77
C LEU A 409 -17.69 -10.34 -2.87
N ALA A 410 -16.98 -10.90 -3.85
CA ALA A 410 -16.46 -10.13 -4.99
C ALA A 410 -17.58 -9.43 -5.78
N LYS A 411 -18.69 -10.13 -6.03
CA LYS A 411 -19.87 -9.54 -6.71
C LYS A 411 -20.50 -8.43 -5.90
N THR A 412 -20.59 -8.61 -4.59
CA THR A 412 -21.17 -7.62 -3.67
C THR A 412 -20.34 -6.34 -3.63
N VAL A 413 -19.03 -6.44 -3.41
CA VAL A 413 -18.15 -5.26 -3.33
C VAL A 413 -18.00 -4.55 -4.68
N ALA A 414 -17.96 -5.29 -5.80
CA ALA A 414 -17.93 -4.68 -7.13
C ALA A 414 -19.23 -3.90 -7.42
N LYS A 415 -20.40 -4.43 -7.05
CA LYS A 415 -21.65 -3.69 -7.14
C LYS A 415 -21.65 -2.45 -6.25
N ASN A 416 -21.17 -2.56 -5.01
CA ASN A 416 -21.13 -1.44 -4.08
C ASN A 416 -20.19 -0.31 -4.56
N PHE A 417 -19.08 -0.67 -5.23
CA PHE A 417 -18.23 0.30 -5.90
C PHE A 417 -19.00 1.12 -6.95
N VAL A 418 -19.79 0.46 -7.80
CA VAL A 418 -20.53 1.16 -8.85
C VAL A 418 -21.71 1.96 -8.29
N VAL A 419 -22.41 1.46 -7.28
CA VAL A 419 -23.46 2.20 -6.58
C VAL A 419 -22.91 3.50 -5.98
N ASN A 420 -21.70 3.47 -5.43
CA ASN A 420 -21.05 4.63 -4.82
C ASN A 420 -20.03 5.31 -5.74
N TYR A 421 -20.11 5.07 -7.05
CA TYR A 421 -19.11 5.50 -8.03
C TYR A 421 -18.80 7.00 -7.92
N MET A 422 -19.83 7.85 -7.88
CA MET A 422 -19.64 9.30 -7.78
C MET A 422 -18.92 9.70 -6.49
N ALA A 423 -19.33 9.16 -5.34
CA ALA A 423 -18.69 9.47 -4.05
C ALA A 423 -17.23 8.99 -3.99
N ILE A 424 -16.91 7.85 -4.62
CA ILE A 424 -15.53 7.35 -4.73
C ILE A 424 -14.72 8.27 -5.64
N MET A 425 -15.27 8.66 -6.80
CA MET A 425 -14.57 9.50 -7.78
C MET A 425 -14.39 10.96 -7.32
N SER A 426 -15.22 11.49 -6.42
CA SER A 426 -14.96 12.78 -5.72
C SER A 426 -14.03 12.65 -4.53
N GLY A 427 -13.71 11.44 -4.08
CA GLY A 427 -12.98 11.21 -2.82
C GLY A 427 -13.79 11.50 -1.55
N GLN A 428 -15.13 11.56 -1.66
CA GLN A 428 -16.03 11.71 -0.51
C GLN A 428 -16.32 10.38 0.20
N TRP A 429 -16.09 9.25 -0.47
CA TRP A 429 -16.30 7.92 0.13
C TRP A 429 -15.17 7.56 1.11
N GLN A 430 -15.52 7.36 2.38
CA GLN A 430 -14.57 7.16 3.49
C GLN A 430 -14.70 5.78 4.18
N SER A 431 -15.41 4.84 3.56
CA SER A 431 -15.66 3.52 4.14
C SER A 431 -15.10 2.40 3.27
N GLU A 432 -15.02 1.18 3.82
CA GLU A 432 -14.70 -0.03 3.05
C GLU A 432 -15.84 -0.38 2.10
N LEU A 433 -15.55 -1.07 0.98
CA LEU A 433 -16.59 -1.50 0.03
C LEU A 433 -17.50 -2.61 0.57
N SER A 434 -17.12 -3.26 1.66
CA SER A 434 -17.95 -4.21 2.40
C SER A 434 -19.11 -3.52 3.13
N THR A 435 -18.89 -2.28 3.59
CA THR A 435 -19.80 -1.51 4.47
C THR A 435 -21.22 -1.42 3.91
N GLY A 436 -22.20 -1.72 4.75
CA GLY A 436 -23.63 -1.62 4.38
C GLY A 436 -24.10 -2.73 3.43
N THR A 437 -23.27 -3.74 3.15
CA THR A 437 -23.63 -4.88 2.30
C THR A 437 -23.65 -6.19 3.09
N ILE A 438 -24.11 -7.27 2.46
CA ILE A 438 -24.03 -8.63 3.03
C ILE A 438 -22.60 -9.13 3.23
N ALA A 439 -21.58 -8.48 2.64
CA ALA A 439 -20.19 -8.89 2.78
C ALA A 439 -19.62 -8.56 4.17
N ASP A 440 -20.00 -7.43 4.75
CA ASP A 440 -19.54 -6.94 6.05
C ASP A 440 -19.75 -7.98 7.18
N PRO A 441 -20.98 -8.45 7.48
CA PRO A 441 -21.17 -9.40 8.58
C PRO A 441 -20.40 -10.71 8.38
N VAL A 442 -20.19 -11.14 7.13
CA VAL A 442 -19.41 -12.35 6.85
C VAL A 442 -17.93 -12.13 7.10
N LEU A 443 -17.33 -11.08 6.53
CA LEU A 443 -15.92 -10.77 6.73
C LEU A 443 -15.61 -10.52 8.21
N SER A 444 -16.51 -9.83 8.91
CA SER A 444 -16.44 -9.60 10.36
C SER A 444 -16.50 -10.92 11.15
N ALA A 445 -17.38 -11.85 10.79
CA ALA A 445 -17.46 -13.16 11.43
C ALA A 445 -16.19 -13.99 11.20
N LEU A 446 -15.68 -14.05 9.96
CA LEU A 446 -14.44 -14.76 9.65
C LEU A 446 -13.26 -14.15 10.43
N GLY A 447 -13.18 -12.82 10.49
CA GLY A 447 -12.15 -12.12 11.26
C GLY A 447 -12.21 -12.41 12.75
N ALA A 448 -13.40 -12.42 13.35
CA ALA A 448 -13.59 -12.74 14.76
C ALA A 448 -13.20 -14.19 15.09
N ILE A 449 -13.54 -15.14 14.21
CA ILE A 449 -13.19 -16.55 14.36
C ILE A 449 -11.67 -16.74 14.23
N ALA A 450 -11.05 -16.15 13.20
CA ALA A 450 -9.60 -16.16 13.04
C ALA A 450 -8.90 -15.57 14.27
N TYR A 451 -9.38 -14.44 14.80
CA TYR A 451 -8.82 -13.83 16.00
C TYR A 451 -8.89 -14.71 17.24
N LYS A 452 -10.03 -15.36 17.45
CA LYS A 452 -10.26 -16.22 18.61
C LYS A 452 -9.41 -17.51 18.56
N TYR A 453 -9.25 -18.12 17.39
CA TYR A 453 -8.66 -19.46 17.27
C TYR A 453 -7.26 -19.49 16.65
N VAL A 454 -6.85 -18.43 15.95
CA VAL A 454 -5.55 -18.33 15.26
C VAL A 454 -4.62 -17.37 16.00
N PHE A 455 -5.03 -16.10 16.13
CA PHE A 455 -4.17 -15.03 16.62
C PHE A 455 -3.88 -15.11 18.13
N HIS A 456 -4.72 -15.79 18.93
CA HIS A 456 -4.49 -16.03 20.36
C HIS A 456 -3.72 -17.33 20.67
N SER A 457 -3.04 -17.91 19.69
CA SER A 457 -2.27 -19.15 19.90
C SER A 457 -0.89 -18.88 20.48
N ARG A 458 -0.39 -19.82 21.31
CA ARG A 458 0.98 -19.78 21.87
C ARG A 458 2.07 -19.65 20.79
N GLN A 459 1.80 -20.11 19.57
CA GLN A 459 2.72 -19.99 18.43
C GLN A 459 2.87 -18.52 17.97
N ILE A 460 1.76 -17.78 17.89
CA ILE A 460 1.75 -16.36 17.51
C ILE A 460 2.45 -15.50 18.57
N ILE A 461 2.20 -15.76 19.86
CA ILE A 461 2.88 -15.02 20.94
C ILE A 461 4.40 -15.23 20.88
N LYS A 462 4.86 -16.46 20.62
CA LYS A 462 6.29 -16.75 20.47
C LYS A 462 6.92 -16.00 19.30
N LEU A 463 6.19 -15.82 18.19
CA LEU A 463 6.66 -15.03 17.07
C LEU A 463 6.83 -13.57 17.42
N GLU A 464 5.84 -12.98 18.09
CA GLU A 464 5.89 -11.57 18.48
C GLU A 464 7.12 -11.31 19.35
N LEU A 465 7.38 -12.18 20.32
CA LEU A 465 8.58 -12.11 21.15
C LEU A 465 9.87 -12.34 20.36
N ALA A 466 9.86 -13.26 19.39
CA ALA A 466 11.00 -13.50 18.52
C ALA A 466 11.29 -12.30 17.61
N ALA A 467 10.26 -11.69 17.01
CA ALA A 467 10.37 -10.49 16.20
C ALA A 467 10.99 -9.35 17.00
N ASN A 468 10.51 -9.14 18.24
CA ASN A 468 11.07 -8.14 19.14
C ASN A 468 12.56 -8.39 19.44
N SER A 469 12.93 -9.63 19.75
CA SER A 469 14.35 -9.98 19.99
C SER A 469 15.21 -9.85 18.74
N ILE A 470 14.69 -10.22 17.57
CA ILE A 470 15.46 -10.27 16.32
C ILE A 470 15.63 -8.88 15.73
N ILE A 471 14.53 -8.20 15.44
CA ILE A 471 14.55 -6.87 14.84
C ILE A 471 15.13 -5.85 15.82
N GLY A 472 14.74 -5.91 17.10
CA GLY A 472 15.30 -5.05 18.14
C GLY A 472 16.82 -5.24 18.26
N GLY A 473 17.29 -6.50 18.29
CA GLY A 473 18.72 -6.81 18.34
C GLY A 473 19.51 -6.33 17.12
N LEU A 474 18.92 -6.38 15.91
CA LEU A 474 19.54 -5.81 14.71
C LEU A 474 19.57 -4.28 14.79
N LEU A 475 18.50 -3.63 15.22
CA LEU A 475 18.47 -2.17 15.38
C LEU A 475 19.50 -1.69 16.42
N ASP A 476 19.65 -2.41 17.54
CA ASP A 476 20.65 -2.14 18.57
C ASP A 476 22.09 -2.14 18.04
N LEU A 477 22.38 -3.00 17.05
CA LEU A 477 23.71 -3.09 16.43
C LEU A 477 23.90 -2.01 15.36
N PHE A 478 22.95 -1.89 14.42
CA PHE A 478 23.15 -1.11 13.20
C PHE A 478 22.87 0.38 13.37
N VAL A 479 21.91 0.78 14.21
CA VAL A 479 21.54 2.20 14.36
C VAL A 479 22.68 3.03 14.97
N PRO A 480 23.36 2.60 16.05
CA PRO A 480 24.51 3.35 16.56
C PRO A 480 25.62 3.50 15.52
N ALA A 481 25.90 2.47 14.72
CA ALA A 481 26.90 2.53 13.67
C ALA A 481 26.53 3.52 12.55
N CYS A 482 25.25 3.61 12.16
CA CYS A 482 24.84 4.51 11.08
C CYS A 482 24.78 5.99 11.51
N VAL A 483 24.65 6.30 12.81
CA VAL A 483 24.55 7.68 13.30
C VAL A 483 25.79 8.52 12.99
N ASN A 484 26.97 7.90 12.86
CA ASN A 484 28.22 8.59 12.50
C ASN A 484 28.73 8.24 11.09
N PHE A 485 28.05 7.35 10.36
CA PHE A 485 28.40 7.01 8.98
C PHE A 485 28.30 8.24 8.05
N ASP A 486 29.19 8.35 7.05
CA ASP A 486 29.19 9.47 6.07
C ASP A 486 29.37 10.85 6.73
N THR A 487 30.15 10.91 7.81
CA THR A 487 30.54 12.15 8.50
C THR A 487 32.05 12.27 8.61
N GLU A 488 32.53 13.40 9.16
CA GLU A 488 33.94 13.62 9.45
C GLU A 488 34.44 12.79 10.65
N GLU A 489 33.54 12.26 11.48
CA GLU A 489 33.90 11.40 12.61
C GLU A 489 34.23 9.99 12.10
N ALA A 490 35.41 9.49 12.44
CA ALA A 490 35.80 8.13 12.10
C ALA A 490 34.93 7.13 12.86
N LEU A 491 34.34 6.17 12.12
CA LEU A 491 33.71 5.01 12.71
C LEU A 491 34.76 4.13 13.38
N ASP A 492 34.42 3.54 14.52
CA ASP A 492 35.27 2.51 15.08
C ASP A 492 35.31 1.26 14.17
N PRO A 493 36.32 0.39 14.28
CA PRO A 493 36.47 -0.76 13.38
C PRO A 493 35.25 -1.69 13.37
N VAL A 494 34.54 -1.86 14.49
CA VAL A 494 33.34 -2.72 14.56
C VAL A 494 32.18 -2.05 13.86
N GLN A 495 31.96 -0.76 14.09
CA GLN A 495 30.95 0.03 13.40
C GLN A 495 31.16 0.03 11.89
N GLN A 496 32.41 0.19 11.43
CA GLN A 496 32.73 0.12 10.01
C GLN A 496 32.35 -1.24 9.42
N ARG A 497 32.69 -2.35 10.09
CA ARG A 497 32.31 -3.69 9.65
C ARG A 497 30.80 -3.92 9.62
N LEU A 498 30.06 -3.34 10.57
CA LEU A 498 28.60 -3.38 10.54
C LEU A 498 28.06 -2.66 9.30
N ILE A 499 28.58 -1.48 8.97
CA ILE A 499 28.18 -0.77 7.75
C ILE A 499 28.56 -1.55 6.49
N ASP A 500 29.73 -2.19 6.44
CA ASP A 500 30.19 -3.00 5.30
C ASP A 500 29.27 -4.22 5.02
N ILE A 501 28.49 -4.68 6.00
CA ILE A 501 27.50 -5.76 5.83
C ILE A 501 26.24 -5.28 5.10
N ILE A 502 25.92 -3.99 5.17
CA ILE A 502 24.76 -3.41 4.48
C ILE A 502 25.02 -3.46 2.98
N SER A 503 24.10 -4.06 2.22
CA SER A 503 24.25 -4.21 0.77
C SER A 503 24.47 -2.85 0.08
N ASP A 504 25.44 -2.82 -0.86
CA ASP A 504 25.83 -1.65 -1.64
C ASP A 504 24.65 -0.92 -2.28
N ASN A 505 23.59 -1.63 -2.68
CA ASN A 505 22.40 -1.02 -3.26
C ASN A 505 21.73 -0.02 -2.29
N TYR A 506 21.62 -0.37 -1.01
CA TYR A 506 21.06 0.53 0.00
C TYR A 506 22.00 1.72 0.26
N ILE A 507 23.32 1.48 0.32
CA ILE A 507 24.34 2.53 0.50
C ILE A 507 24.30 3.53 -0.67
N GLN A 508 24.22 3.03 -1.91
CA GLN A 508 24.11 3.88 -3.10
C GLN A 508 22.81 4.68 -3.10
N CYS A 509 21.69 4.07 -2.70
CA CYS A 509 20.42 4.78 -2.54
C CYS A 509 20.53 5.91 -1.51
N TYR A 510 21.13 5.65 -0.35
CA TYR A 510 21.42 6.67 0.66
C TYR A 510 22.24 7.82 0.06
N ARG A 511 23.41 7.53 -0.53
CA ARG A 511 24.30 8.56 -1.13
C ARG A 511 23.61 9.41 -2.18
N ARG A 512 22.75 8.80 -3.00
CA ARG A 512 21.94 9.52 -4.00
C ARG A 512 20.91 10.45 -3.35
N CYS A 513 20.23 9.98 -2.31
CA CYS A 513 19.18 10.75 -1.63
C CYS A 513 19.75 11.85 -0.71
N SER A 514 20.95 11.65 -0.16
CA SER A 514 21.59 12.54 0.81
C SER A 514 22.41 13.67 0.16
N ARG A 515 22.71 13.55 -1.14
CA ARG A 515 23.53 14.53 -1.88
C ARG A 515 22.94 15.94 -1.80
N GLY A 516 23.73 16.89 -1.30
CA GLY A 516 23.33 18.30 -1.17
C GLY A 516 22.30 18.58 -0.07
N ARG A 517 21.93 17.59 0.75
CA ARG A 517 21.00 17.76 1.87
C ARG A 517 21.71 18.28 3.13
N PRO A 518 21.02 19.04 4.00
CA PRO A 518 21.56 19.44 5.29
C PRO A 518 21.78 18.23 6.21
N GLU A 519 22.64 18.39 7.23
CA GLU A 519 23.05 17.28 8.09
C GLU A 519 21.90 16.61 8.84
N SER A 520 20.87 17.36 9.24
CA SER A 520 19.66 16.80 9.86
C SER A 520 18.90 15.84 8.94
N GLU A 521 18.79 16.18 7.65
CA GLU A 521 18.20 15.30 6.62
C GLU A 521 19.10 14.10 6.33
N LYS A 522 20.43 14.30 6.28
CA LYS A 522 21.37 13.18 6.10
C LYS A 522 21.27 12.19 7.26
N LEU A 523 21.25 12.66 8.51
CA LEU A 523 21.06 11.83 9.70
C LEU A 523 19.76 11.02 9.62
N TYR A 524 18.65 11.67 9.27
CA TYR A 524 17.38 10.98 9.03
C TYR A 524 17.50 9.90 7.93
N LEU A 525 18.16 10.20 6.81
CA LEU A 525 18.38 9.24 5.73
C LEU A 525 19.31 8.07 6.14
N ARG A 526 20.23 8.26 7.10
CA ARG A 526 21.06 7.19 7.68
C ARG A 526 20.23 6.26 8.58
N LEU A 527 19.30 6.82 9.36
CA LEU A 527 18.33 6.01 10.12
C LEU A 527 17.40 5.23 9.20
N LEU A 528 16.93 5.86 8.11
CA LEU A 528 16.17 5.15 7.08
C LEU A 528 16.98 4.09 6.35
N LEU A 529 18.27 4.31 6.07
CA LEU A 529 19.15 3.30 5.47
C LEU A 529 19.14 1.98 6.26
N VAL A 530 19.30 2.05 7.58
CA VAL A 530 19.24 0.87 8.45
C VAL A 530 17.83 0.27 8.49
N THR A 531 16.82 1.12 8.55
CA THR A 531 15.41 0.69 8.53
C THR A 531 15.06 -0.03 7.22
N ASP A 532 15.55 0.48 6.08
CA ASP A 532 15.38 -0.08 4.74
C ASP A 532 16.06 -1.44 4.62
N TYR A 533 17.27 -1.56 5.16
CA TYR A 533 18.04 -2.79 5.18
C TYR A 533 17.32 -3.86 5.99
N ILE A 534 16.92 -3.55 7.23
CA ILE A 534 16.27 -4.51 8.16
C ILE A 534 14.87 -4.89 7.67
N SER A 535 14.03 -3.93 7.30
CA SER A 535 12.68 -4.21 6.77
C SER A 535 12.72 -4.95 5.43
N GLY A 536 13.79 -4.78 4.66
CA GLY A 536 14.01 -5.47 3.39
C GLY A 536 14.38 -6.96 3.51
N MET A 537 14.69 -7.45 4.71
CA MET A 537 15.07 -8.85 4.97
C MET A 537 13.88 -9.82 4.89
N THR A 538 14.18 -11.11 4.76
CA THR A 538 13.23 -12.20 5.00
C THR A 538 13.30 -12.64 6.47
N ASP A 539 12.32 -13.42 6.93
CA ASP A 539 12.25 -13.85 8.34
C ASP A 539 13.44 -14.75 8.69
N GLY A 540 13.78 -15.69 7.80
CA GLY A 540 14.92 -16.59 7.97
C GLY A 540 16.25 -15.84 7.94
N TYR A 541 16.42 -14.89 7.01
CA TYR A 541 17.64 -14.11 6.90
C TYR A 541 17.88 -13.23 8.14
N ALA A 542 16.86 -12.51 8.61
CA ALA A 542 16.98 -11.64 9.79
C ALA A 542 17.39 -12.44 11.03
N LYS A 543 16.79 -13.61 11.23
CA LYS A 543 17.13 -14.52 12.33
C LYS A 543 18.57 -15.01 12.23
N ASN A 544 18.99 -15.49 11.06
CA ASN A 544 20.32 -16.04 10.85
C ASN A 544 21.41 -14.97 11.02
N LEU A 545 21.17 -13.77 10.48
CA LEU A 545 22.11 -12.66 10.59
C LEU A 545 22.32 -12.26 12.05
N LEU A 546 21.24 -12.11 12.84
CA LEU A 546 21.41 -11.74 14.25
C LEU A 546 22.19 -12.82 15.02
N ASN A 547 21.91 -14.10 14.78
CA ASN A 547 22.64 -15.19 15.42
C ASN A 547 24.13 -15.13 15.06
N GLN A 548 24.47 -14.97 13.79
CA GLN A 548 25.87 -14.85 13.35
C GLN A 548 26.60 -13.66 13.99
N LEU A 549 25.91 -12.54 14.19
CA LEU A 549 26.49 -11.34 14.79
C LEU A 549 26.65 -11.43 16.32
N ARG A 550 25.92 -12.33 16.99
CA ARG A 550 26.02 -12.53 18.46
C ARG A 550 27.00 -13.65 18.86
N GLY A 551 27.54 -14.38 17.89
CA GLY A 551 28.34 -15.60 18.12
C GLY A 551 27.47 -16.80 18.46
#